data_AF-A0A520HNJ3-F1
#
_entry.id   AF-A0A520HNJ3-F1
#
_cell.length_a   1.000
_cell.length_b   1.000
_cell.length_c   1.000
_cell.angle_alpha   90.00
_cell.angle_beta   90.00
_cell.angle_gamma   90.00
#
_symmetry.space_group_name_H-M   'P 1'
#
loop_
_entity.id
_entity.type
_entity.pdbx_description
1 polymer ?
#
loop_
_entity_poly.entity_id
_entity_poly.type
_entity_poly.pdbx_seq_one_letter_code
_entity_poly.pdbx_strand_id
1 'polypeptide(L)' 'MNRVIAPGDRVMVIPIKNGLIRKAYKATVIAWISSGTLKVQPDGDKRQSSKLVNPDGVRKLTDKRAT' A
#
# COMPACT_ATOMS: atom_id res chain seq x y z
N MET A 1 17.55 -7.08 -0.39
CA MET A 1 16.78 -5.87 -0.02
C MET A 1 15.98 -6.17 1.23
N ASN A 2 16.24 -5.48 2.32
CA ASN A 2 15.48 -5.63 3.57
C ASN A 2 14.13 -4.92 3.40
N ARG A 3 13.08 -5.66 2.98
CA ARG A 3 11.78 -5.07 2.62
C ARG A 3 10.94 -4.91 3.89
N VAL A 4 10.87 -3.68 4.39
CA VAL A 4 10.09 -3.28 5.59
C VAL A 4 8.58 -3.55 5.44
N ILE A 5 8.11 -3.66 4.20
CA ILE A 5 6.71 -3.93 3.84
C ILE A 5 6.60 -5.35 3.29
N ALA A 6 5.72 -6.16 3.89
CA ALA A 6 5.46 -7.55 3.54
C ALA A 6 3.97 -7.79 3.19
N PRO A 7 3.66 -8.87 2.45
CA PRO A 7 2.28 -9.34 2.30
C PRO A 7 1.56 -9.48 3.65
N GLY A 8 0.32 -9.03 3.72
CA GLY A 8 -0.48 -8.97 4.95
C GLY A 8 -0.36 -7.67 5.74
N ASP A 9 0.66 -6.85 5.47
CA ASP A 9 0.79 -5.56 6.14
C ASP A 9 -0.34 -4.60 5.73
N ARG A 10 -0.87 -3.89 6.72
CA ARG A 10 -1.67 -2.69 6.47
C ARG A 10 -0.76 -1.51 6.14
N VAL A 11 -1.14 -0.79 5.09
CA VAL A 11 -0.38 0.35 4.57
C VAL A 11 -1.30 1.51 4.25
N MET A 12 -0.74 2.71 4.26
CA MET A 12 -1.33 3.91 3.67
C MET A 12 -0.65 4.19 2.34
N VAL A 13 -1.45 4.32 1.30
CA VAL A 13 -1.00 4.62 -0.06
C VAL A 13 -1.30 6.08 -0.35
N ILE A 14 -0.28 6.81 -0.82
CA ILE A 14 -0.38 8.19 -1.32
C ILE A 14 -0.11 8.13 -2.83
N PRO A 15 -1.15 8.06 -3.68
CA PRO A 15 -0.95 7.90 -5.11
C PRO A 15 -0.49 9.21 -5.71
N ILE A 16 0.57 9.16 -6.51
CA ILE A 16 0.99 10.28 -7.35
C ILE A 16 0.57 9.94 -8.78
N LYS A 17 -0.30 10.75 -9.39
CA LYS A 17 -0.72 10.58 -10.78
C LYS A 17 -0.47 11.88 -11.54
N ASN A 18 0.40 11.82 -12.55
CA ASN A 18 0.83 12.98 -13.35
C ASN A 18 1.38 14.12 -12.48
N GLY A 19 2.20 13.81 -11.48
CA GLY A 19 2.77 14.79 -10.54
C GLY A 19 1.79 15.29 -9.47
N LEU A 20 0.50 14.94 -9.55
CA LEU A 20 -0.50 15.34 -8.57
C LEU A 20 -0.71 14.26 -7.51
N ILE A 21 -0.57 14.67 -6.24
CA ILE A 21 -0.90 13.83 -5.08
C ILE A 21 -2.42 13.66 -5.01
N ARG A 22 -2.87 12.42 -5.05
CA ARG A 22 -4.28 12.03 -4.86
C ARG A 22 -4.57 11.80 -3.39
N LYS A 23 -5.86 11.73 -3.05
CA LYS A 23 -6.31 11.39 -1.69
C LYS A 23 -5.70 10.05 -1.25
N ALA A 24 -5.04 10.07 -0.09
CA ALA A 24 -4.47 8.88 0.50
C ALA A 24 -5.56 7.89 0.90
N TYR A 25 -5.25 6.60 0.85
CA TYR A 25 -6.16 5.54 1.27
C TYR A 25 -5.44 4.40 1.98
N LYS A 26 -6.18 3.67 2.82
CA LYS A 26 -5.69 2.48 3.50
C LYS A 26 -5.85 1.26 2.60
N ALA A 27 -4.86 0.38 2.63
CA ALA A 27 -4.87 -0.84 1.87
C ALA A 27 -4.08 -1.93 2.59
N THR A 28 -4.35 -3.18 2.24
CA THR A 28 -3.60 -4.36 2.68
C THR A 28 -2.68 -4.82 1.55
N VAL A 29 -1.42 -5.10 1.84
CA VAL A 29 -0.48 -5.61 0.85
C VAL A 29 -0.80 -7.07 0.54
N ILE A 30 -1.01 -7.37 -0.74
CA ILE A 30 -1.24 -8.75 -1.22
C ILE A 30 0.08 -9.40 -1.60
N ALA A 31 0.91 -8.71 -2.39
CA ALA A 31 2.15 -9.28 -2.91
C ALA A 31 3.10 -8.19 -3.42
N TRP A 32 4.39 -8.52 -3.46
CA TRP A 32 5.36 -7.84 -4.31
C TRP A 32 5.31 -8.44 -5.71
N ILE A 33 5.23 -7.59 -6.73
CA ILE A 33 5.41 -7.99 -8.12
C ILE A 33 6.90 -7.95 -8.46
N SER A 34 7.35 -8.80 -9.39
CA SER A 34 8.74 -8.86 -9.87
C SER A 34 9.29 -7.52 -10.37
N SER A 35 8.41 -6.61 -10.82
CA SER A 35 8.74 -5.24 -11.25
C SER A 35 9.11 -4.28 -10.11
N GLY A 36 9.09 -4.72 -8.85
CA GLY A 36 9.35 -3.87 -7.69
C GLY A 36 8.14 -3.01 -7.26
N THR A 37 6.96 -3.30 -7.82
CA THR A 37 5.70 -2.67 -7.40
C THR A 37 4.95 -3.52 -6.39
N LEU A 38 4.10 -2.87 -5.58
CA LEU A 38 3.25 -3.52 -4.60
C LEU A 38 1.84 -3.73 -5.17
N LYS A 39 1.34 -4.95 -5.07
CA LYS A 39 -0.08 -5.26 -5.24
C LYS A 39 -0.78 -5.06 -3.92
N VAL A 40 -1.76 -4.18 -3.87
CA VAL A 40 -2.50 -3.82 -2.65
C VAL A 40 -4.00 -3.94 -2.85
N GLN A 41 -4.70 -4.37 -1.81
CA GLN A 41 -6.16 -4.41 -1.73
C GLN A 41 -6.63 -3.21 -0.90
N PRO A 42 -7.34 -2.23 -1.48
CA PRO A 42 -7.90 -1.13 -0.69
C PRO A 42 -8.87 -1.65 0.38
N ASP A 43 -8.78 -1.11 1.60
CA ASP A 43 -9.59 -1.53 2.76
C ASP A 43 -11.07 -1.08 2.67
N GLY A 44 -11.49 -0.50 1.54
CA GLY A 44 -12.85 -0.02 1.29
C GLY A 44 -13.82 -1.14 0.89
N ASP A 45 -14.61 -0.89 -0.15
CA ASP A 45 -15.51 -1.90 -0.70
C ASP A 45 -14.73 -3.13 -1.17
N LYS A 46 -15.10 -4.32 -0.69
CA LYS A 46 -14.51 -5.61 -1.07
C LYS A 46 -14.62 -5.89 -2.57
N ARG A 47 -15.47 -5.17 -3.30
CA ARG A 47 -15.56 -5.19 -4.77
C ARG A 47 -14.46 -4.40 -5.47
N GLN A 48 -13.69 -3.59 -4.75
CA GLN A 48 -12.57 -2.86 -5.34
C GLN A 48 -11.48 -3.84 -5.72
N SER A 49 -11.12 -3.84 -7.00
CA SER A 49 -10.01 -4.66 -7.48
C SER A 49 -8.69 -4.23 -6.84
N SER A 50 -7.80 -5.19 -6.62
CA SER A 50 -6.42 -4.94 -6.22
C SER A 50 -5.74 -3.96 -7.18
N LYS A 51 -4.91 -3.05 -6.64
CA LYS A 51 -4.16 -2.06 -7.41
C LYS A 51 -2.67 -2.30 -7.32
N LEU A 52 -1.95 -1.93 -8.38
CA LEU A 52 -0.50 -1.87 -8.39
C LEU A 52 -0.06 -0.45 -8.02
N VAL A 53 0.85 -0.35 -7.06
CA VAL A 53 1.34 0.94 -6.56
C VAL A 53 2.85 0.91 -6.40
N ASN A 54 3.49 2.07 -6.57
CA ASN A 54 4.92 2.22 -6.31
C ASN A 54 5.14 2.26 -4.78
N PRO A 55 6.06 1.44 -4.22
CA PRO A 55 6.41 1.48 -2.80
C PRO A 55 6.83 2.85 -2.27
N ASP A 56 7.35 3.77 -3.11
CA ASP A 56 7.77 5.12 -2.68
C ASP A 56 6.62 5.93 -2.05
N GLY A 57 5.39 5.69 -2.53
CA GLY A 57 4.17 6.33 -2.00
C GLY A 57 3.48 5.51 -0.91
N VAL A 58 4.10 4.44 -0.40
CA VAL A 58 3.48 3.50 0.53
C VAL A 58 4.16 3.59 1.89
N ARG A 59 3.35 3.77 2.93
CA ARG A 59 3.81 3.79 4.32
C ARG A 59 3.14 2.68 5.10
N LYS A 60 3.92 1.90 5.85
CA LYS A 60 3.37 0.86 6.75
C LYS A 60 2.59 1.53 7.87
N LEU A 61 1.35 1.10 8.05
CA LEU A 61 0.55 1.44 9.22
C LEU A 61 0.97 0.47 10.31
N THR A 62 1.75 0.96 11.26
CA THR A 62 2.00 0.21 12.50
C THR A 62 0.82 0.44 13.41
N ASP A 63 0.20 -0.63 13.90
CA ASP A 63 -0.57 -0.56 15.13
C ASP A 63 0.42 -0.15 16.20
N LYS A 64 0.41 1.14 16.55
CA LYS A 64 1.09 1.63 17.74
C LYS A 64 0.47 0.83 18.88
N ARG A 65 1.16 -0.21 19.37
CA ARG A 65 0.85 -0.76 20.70
C ARG A 65 0.97 0.45 21.63
N ALA A 66 -0.17 0.95 22.08
CA ALA A 66 -0.21 1.81 23.24
C ALA A 66 0.31 0.96 24.39
N THR A 67 1.59 1.10 24.70
CA THR A 67 2.13 0.84 26.04
C THR A 67 1.62 1.88 27.00
#